data_AF-A0A963PNN9-F1
#
_entry.id   AF-A0A963PNN9-F1
#
_cell.length_a   1.000
_cell.length_b   1.000
_cell.length_c   1.000
_cell.angle_alpha   90.00
_cell.angle_beta   90.00
_cell.angle_gamma   90.00
#
_symmetry.space_group_name_H-M   'P 1'
#
loop_
_entity.id
_entity.type
_entity.pdbx_description
1 polymer ?
#
loop_
_entity_poly.entity_id
_entity_poly.type
_entity_poly.pdbx_seq_one_letter_code
_entity_poly.pdbx_strand_id
1 'polypeptide(L)'
;THPASGLLPQDGAARAQAIRGLVFIAANCYAAIGVIDYPERWCAEPGEAVTDNLRRGARARLHHYWDVFADDFGAPEPFFGGATPGALDLLAAVVSHWSGARAHLHRMRPALHALCERVEAHPKYAPIFARHWPA
;
A
#
# COMPACT_ATOMS: atom_id res chain seq x y z
N THR A 1 -14.09 11.13 18.61
CA THR A 1 -12.72 10.74 18.20
C THR A 1 -12.28 9.53 19.03
N HIS A 2 -11.41 8.64 18.51
CA HIS A 2 -10.98 7.39 19.19
C HIS A 2 -9.46 7.31 19.41
N PRO A 3 -8.88 8.19 20.26
CA PRO A 3 -7.42 8.28 20.45
C PRO A 3 -6.81 7.03 21.12
N ALA A 4 -7.61 6.29 21.90
CA ALA A 4 -7.16 5.06 22.56
C ALA A 4 -7.16 3.82 21.63
N SER A 5 -7.41 3.98 20.33
CA SER A 5 -7.49 2.87 19.37
C SER A 5 -6.14 2.19 19.07
N GLY A 6 -5.01 2.86 19.35
CA GLY A 6 -3.67 2.35 19.04
C GLY A 6 -3.32 2.36 17.55
N LEU A 7 -4.13 2.96 16.68
CA LEU A 7 -3.90 2.99 15.23
C LEU A 7 -2.71 3.87 14.82
N LEU A 8 -2.31 4.82 15.67
CA LEU A 8 -1.11 5.62 15.50
C LEU A 8 -0.24 5.50 16.76
N PRO A 9 1.10 5.54 16.62
CA PRO A 9 2.01 5.54 17.76
C PRO A 9 1.74 6.69 18.74
N GLN A 10 1.97 6.44 20.03
CA GLN A 10 1.91 7.46 21.07
C GLN A 10 3.13 8.39 21.04
N ASP A 11 4.31 7.83 20.74
CA ASP A 11 5.52 8.62 20.51
C ASP A 11 5.33 9.57 19.31
N GLY A 12 5.75 10.83 19.50
CA GLY A 12 5.53 11.89 18.53
C GLY A 12 6.28 11.67 17.22
N ALA A 13 7.53 11.21 17.28
CA ALA A 13 8.37 11.00 16.11
C ALA A 13 7.89 9.78 15.31
N ALA A 14 7.60 8.67 15.99
CA ALA A 14 7.03 7.48 15.37
C ALA A 14 5.67 7.77 14.72
N ARG A 15 4.82 8.58 15.37
CA ARG A 15 3.55 9.01 14.79
C ARG A 15 3.73 9.85 13.53
N ALA A 16 4.70 10.76 13.52
CA ALA A 16 5.02 11.54 12.34
C ALA A 16 5.46 10.65 11.17
N GLN A 17 6.27 9.61 11.42
CA GLN A 17 6.66 8.65 10.39
C GLN A 17 5.48 7.83 9.88
N ALA A 18 4.59 7.36 10.77
CA ALA A 18 3.38 6.65 10.36
C ALA A 18 2.49 7.52 9.46
N ILE A 19 2.30 8.79 9.81
CA ILE A 19 1.53 9.75 9.00
C ILE A 19 2.22 10.01 7.65
N ARG A 20 3.56 10.16 7.63
CA ARG A 20 4.32 10.30 6.38
C ARG A 20 4.08 9.12 5.45
N GLY A 21 4.10 7.89 5.98
CA GLY A 21 3.83 6.68 5.20
C GLY A 21 2.40 6.61 4.67
N LEU A 22 1.42 6.97 5.50
CA LEU A 22 0.01 7.01 5.08
C LEU A 22 -0.20 7.98 3.90
N VAL A 23 0.36 9.19 4.04
CA VAL A 23 0.31 10.21 2.98
C VAL A 23 1.06 9.73 1.74
N PHE A 24 2.21 9.08 1.90
CA PHE A 24 2.97 8.54 0.77
C PHE A 24 2.13 7.54 -0.04
N ILE A 25 1.51 6.56 0.62
CA ILE A 25 0.67 5.54 -0.06
C ILE A 25 -0.51 6.22 -0.76
N ALA A 26 -1.19 7.16 -0.11
CA ALA A 26 -2.32 7.86 -0.71
C ALA A 26 -1.92 8.71 -1.92
N ALA A 27 -0.86 9.51 -1.79
CA ALA A 27 -0.46 10.48 -2.81
C ALA A 27 0.29 9.85 -4.00
N ASN A 28 0.94 8.69 -3.81
CA ASN A 28 1.75 8.06 -4.84
C ASN A 28 1.13 6.75 -5.34
N CYS A 29 0.96 5.77 -4.45
CA CYS A 29 0.49 4.44 -4.83
C CYS A 29 -0.98 4.47 -5.28
N TYR A 30 -1.88 5.00 -4.43
CA TYR A 30 -3.31 5.05 -4.75
C TYR A 30 -3.60 5.99 -5.92
N ALA A 31 -2.87 7.11 -6.03
CA ALA A 31 -2.97 7.99 -7.19
C ALA A 31 -2.61 7.28 -8.50
N ALA A 32 -1.53 6.49 -8.53
CA ALA A 32 -1.16 5.69 -9.70
C ALA A 32 -2.22 4.64 -10.04
N ILE A 33 -2.81 3.99 -9.03
CA ILE A 33 -3.92 3.03 -9.22
C ILE A 33 -5.12 3.71 -9.87
N GLY A 34 -5.48 4.92 -9.47
CA GLY A 34 -6.56 5.68 -10.11
C GLY A 34 -6.33 5.94 -11.60
N VAL A 35 -5.08 6.14 -12.03
CA VAL A 35 -4.70 6.26 -13.45
C VAL A 35 -4.82 4.90 -14.17
N ILE A 36 -4.48 3.79 -13.50
CA ILE A 36 -4.56 2.45 -14.07
C ILE A 36 -6.02 2.04 -14.31
N ASP A 37 -6.88 2.30 -13.33
CA ASP A 37 -8.29 1.90 -13.38
C ASP A 37 -9.10 2.76 -14.37
N TYR A 38 -8.75 4.05 -14.47
CA TYR A 38 -9.48 5.04 -15.29
C TYR A 38 -8.54 5.93 -16.12
N PRO A 39 -7.72 5.36 -17.02
CA PRO A 39 -6.72 6.11 -17.79
C PRO A 39 -7.35 7.17 -18.71
N GLU A 40 -8.58 6.96 -19.17
CA GLU A 40 -9.31 7.89 -20.02
C GLU A 40 -9.54 9.26 -19.36
N ARG A 41 -9.58 9.32 -18.01
CA ARG A 41 -9.71 10.59 -17.27
C ARG A 41 -8.48 11.48 -17.38
N TRP A 42 -7.37 10.94 -17.90
CA TRP A 42 -6.07 11.59 -18.03
C TRP A 42 -5.68 11.84 -19.49
N CYS A 43 -6.59 11.61 -20.44
CA CYS A 43 -6.35 11.80 -21.87
C CYS A 43 -7.40 12.76 -22.44
N ALA A 44 -6.97 13.83 -23.11
CA ALA A 44 -7.88 14.75 -23.79
C ALA A 44 -8.60 14.08 -24.98
N GLU A 45 -7.88 13.21 -25.70
CA GLU A 45 -8.39 12.40 -26.79
C GLU A 45 -8.13 10.91 -26.47
N PRO A 46 -9.02 10.24 -25.73
CA PRO A 46 -8.81 8.87 -25.34
C PRO A 46 -8.91 7.94 -26.56
N GLY A 47 -7.98 7.00 -26.65
CA GLY A 47 -8.01 5.89 -27.59
C GLY A 47 -7.37 4.67 -26.96
N GLU A 48 -7.67 3.48 -27.47
CA GLU A 48 -7.20 2.21 -26.90
C GLU A 48 -5.67 2.19 -26.75
N ALA A 49 -4.93 2.49 -27.82
CA ALA A 49 -3.48 2.52 -27.79
C ALA A 49 -2.90 3.53 -26.77
N VAL A 50 -3.53 4.70 -26.62
CA VAL A 50 -3.11 5.75 -25.69
C VAL A 50 -3.36 5.32 -24.24
N THR A 51 -4.57 4.84 -23.96
CA THR A 51 -4.96 4.40 -22.62
C THR A 51 -4.18 3.17 -22.16
N ASP A 52 -3.89 2.23 -23.06
CA ASP A 52 -3.04 1.08 -22.76
C ASP A 52 -1.59 1.47 -22.48
N ASN A 53 -1.06 2.42 -23.25
CA ASN A 53 0.26 2.96 -22.95
C ASN A 53 0.31 3.62 -21.56
N LEU A 54 -0.72 4.39 -21.23
CA LEU A 54 -0.83 5.04 -19.92
C LEU A 54 -0.96 4.02 -18.78
N ARG A 55 -1.79 2.98 -18.92
CA ARG A 55 -1.90 1.89 -17.94
C ARG A 55 -0.57 1.21 -17.68
N ARG A 56 0.20 0.88 -18.72
CA ARG A 56 1.52 0.26 -18.58
C ARG A 56 2.49 1.17 -17.82
N GLY A 57 2.55 2.45 -18.18
CA GLY A 57 3.40 3.44 -17.51
C GLY A 57 3.02 3.64 -16.04
N ALA A 58 1.72 3.80 -15.76
CA ALA A 58 1.22 3.99 -14.39
C ALA A 58 1.47 2.76 -13.52
N ARG A 59 1.35 1.54 -14.05
CA ARG A 59 1.71 0.30 -13.32
C ARG A 59 3.20 0.23 -13.01
N ALA A 60 4.06 0.53 -13.99
CA ALA A 60 5.50 0.58 -13.74
C ALA A 60 5.84 1.62 -12.66
N ARG A 61 5.16 2.78 -12.68
CA ARG A 61 5.34 3.82 -11.67
C ARG A 61 4.84 3.39 -10.28
N LEU A 62 3.70 2.70 -10.20
CA LEU A 62 3.20 2.12 -8.95
C LEU A 62 4.22 1.16 -8.33
N HIS A 63 4.78 0.25 -9.12
CA HIS A 63 5.80 -0.69 -8.63
C HIS A 63 7.05 0.06 -8.12
N HIS A 64 7.49 1.07 -8.86
CA HIS A 64 8.58 1.94 -8.40
C HIS A 64 8.25 2.66 -7.09
N TYR A 65 7.02 3.15 -6.89
CA TYR A 65 6.63 3.77 -5.62
C TYR A 65 6.64 2.78 -4.45
N TRP A 66 6.30 1.52 -4.67
CA TRP A 66 6.47 0.48 -3.66
C TRP A 66 7.94 0.20 -3.34
N ASP A 67 8.82 0.26 -4.34
CA ASP A 67 10.26 0.16 -4.13
C ASP A 67 10.79 1.33 -3.27
N VAL A 68 10.40 2.55 -3.61
CA VAL A 68 10.75 3.75 -2.82
C VAL A 68 10.18 3.65 -1.40
N PHE A 69 8.93 3.22 -1.25
CA PHE A 69 8.34 3.03 0.07
C PHE A 69 9.12 2.01 0.91
N ALA A 70 9.53 0.89 0.31
CA ALA A 70 10.34 -0.10 1.00
C ALA A 70 11.72 0.45 1.40
N ASP A 71 12.35 1.28 0.57
CA ASP A 71 13.65 1.89 0.88
C ASP A 71 13.54 2.95 1.99
N ASP A 72 12.49 3.77 1.96
CA ASP A 72 12.28 4.90 2.89
C ASP A 72 11.76 4.48 4.28
N PHE A 73 10.93 3.43 4.34
CA PHE A 73 10.24 3.01 5.55
C PHE A 73 10.69 1.65 6.06
N GLY A 74 11.42 0.88 5.24
CA GLY A 74 11.84 -0.47 5.56
C GLY A 74 10.67 -1.45 5.68
N ALA A 75 10.94 -2.54 6.38
CA ALA A 75 9.95 -3.55 6.75
C ALA A 75 10.20 -4.00 8.20
N PRO A 76 9.91 -3.14 9.20
CA PRO A 76 10.17 -3.44 10.59
C PRO A 76 9.35 -4.65 11.07
N GLU A 77 9.86 -5.32 12.10
CA GLU A 77 9.17 -6.44 12.74
C GLU A 77 8.69 -6.08 14.15
N PRO A 78 7.45 -6.45 14.55
CA PRO A 78 6.48 -7.15 13.71
C PRO A 78 5.72 -6.23 12.73
N PHE A 79 5.56 -4.94 13.06
CA PHE A 79 4.79 -3.94 12.30
C PHE A 79 5.45 -2.55 12.36
N PHE A 80 5.04 -1.60 11.50
CA PHE A 80 5.57 -0.23 11.48
C PHE A 80 5.45 0.48 12.83
N GLY A 81 4.36 0.22 13.56
CA GLY A 81 4.10 0.79 14.89
C GLY A 81 4.62 -0.04 16.07
N GLY A 82 5.32 -1.16 15.82
CA GLY A 82 5.76 -2.09 16.86
C GLY A 82 4.83 -3.29 17.01
N ALA A 83 4.30 -3.53 18.20
CA ALA A 83 3.70 -4.83 18.57
C ALA A 83 2.37 -5.20 17.89
N THR A 84 1.57 -4.21 17.47
CA THR A 84 0.25 -4.43 16.87
C THR A 84 0.10 -3.67 15.56
N PRO A 85 -0.66 -4.17 14.56
CA PRO A 85 -0.85 -3.47 13.30
C PRO A 85 -1.51 -2.10 13.52
N GLY A 86 -0.87 -1.05 13.03
CA GLY A 86 -1.39 0.30 13.02
C GLY A 86 -2.07 0.66 11.69
N ALA A 87 -2.44 1.92 11.55
CA ALA A 87 -3.09 2.43 10.34
C ALA A 87 -2.20 2.28 9.08
N LEU A 88 -0.88 2.51 9.22
CA LEU A 88 0.05 2.38 8.10
C LEU A 88 0.14 0.93 7.61
N ASP A 89 0.24 -0.03 8.54
CA ASP A 89 0.27 -1.46 8.23
C ASP A 89 -1.00 -1.90 7.48
N LEU A 90 -2.17 -1.48 7.97
CA LEU A 90 -3.46 -1.80 7.36
C LEU A 90 -3.60 -1.20 5.95
N LEU A 91 -3.19 0.06 5.77
CA LEU A 91 -3.26 0.71 4.46
C LEU A 91 -2.28 0.07 3.48
N ALA A 92 -1.05 -0.25 3.92
CA ALA A 92 -0.07 -0.92 3.09
C ALA A 92 -0.55 -2.30 2.65
N ALA A 93 -1.11 -3.09 3.57
CA ALA A 93 -1.68 -4.40 3.28
C ALA A 93 -2.76 -4.31 2.19
N VAL A 94 -3.79 -3.49 2.40
CA VAL A 94 -4.91 -3.32 1.46
C VAL A 94 -4.46 -2.81 0.08
N VAL A 95 -3.74 -1.69 0.02
CA VAL A 95 -3.44 -1.02 -1.25
C VAL A 95 -2.51 -1.85 -2.13
N SER A 96 -1.64 -2.64 -1.52
CA SER A 96 -0.72 -3.50 -2.27
C SER A 96 -1.39 -4.69 -2.97
N HIS A 97 -2.66 -5.03 -2.67
CA HIS A 97 -3.39 -6.05 -3.44
C HIS A 97 -3.71 -5.61 -4.87
N TRP A 98 -3.66 -4.31 -5.17
CA TRP A 98 -4.12 -3.78 -6.45
C TRP A 98 -3.02 -3.70 -7.49
N SER A 99 -3.43 -3.79 -8.76
CA SER A 99 -2.60 -3.47 -9.92
C SER A 99 -1.25 -4.20 -10.02
N GLY A 100 -1.15 -5.41 -9.45
CA GLY A 100 0.05 -6.26 -9.51
C GLY A 100 1.11 -5.95 -8.45
N ALA A 101 0.86 -5.02 -7.53
CA ALA A 101 1.83 -4.60 -6.53
C ALA A 101 2.26 -5.75 -5.60
N ARG A 102 1.35 -6.65 -5.18
CA ARG A 102 1.70 -7.82 -4.36
C ARG A 102 2.71 -8.74 -5.03
N ALA A 103 2.51 -9.07 -6.29
CA ALA A 103 3.44 -9.89 -7.06
C ALA A 103 4.81 -9.19 -7.24
N HIS A 104 4.83 -7.86 -7.39
CA HIS A 104 6.06 -7.08 -7.41
C HIS A 104 6.78 -7.12 -6.06
N LEU A 105 6.07 -6.88 -4.96
CA LEU A 105 6.63 -6.91 -3.60
C LEU A 105 7.18 -8.29 -3.24
N HIS A 106 6.46 -9.36 -3.57
CA HIS A 106 6.94 -10.73 -3.33
C HIS A 106 8.31 -10.97 -3.97
N ARG A 107 8.50 -10.52 -5.22
CA ARG A 107 9.73 -10.72 -5.97
C ARG A 107 10.85 -9.76 -5.57
N MET A 108 10.54 -8.48 -5.40
CA MET A 108 11.55 -7.42 -5.28
C MET A 108 11.78 -6.96 -3.84
N ARG A 109 10.76 -7.05 -2.99
CA ARG A 109 10.74 -6.50 -1.62
C ARG A 109 10.14 -7.52 -0.63
N PRO A 110 10.71 -8.74 -0.52
CA PRO A 110 10.09 -9.85 0.21
C PRO A 110 9.84 -9.56 1.70
N ALA A 111 10.67 -8.72 2.33
CA ALA A 111 10.45 -8.33 3.73
C ALA A 111 9.16 -7.50 3.91
N LEU A 112 8.91 -6.55 3.00
CA LEU A 112 7.68 -5.75 3.02
C LEU A 112 6.45 -6.60 2.63
N HIS A 113 6.63 -7.54 1.71
CA HIS A 113 5.60 -8.54 1.40
C HIS A 113 5.19 -9.32 2.66
N ALA A 114 6.17 -9.88 3.38
CA ALA A 114 5.96 -10.64 4.60
C ALA A 114 5.34 -9.79 5.72
N LEU A 115 5.72 -8.51 5.85
CA LEU A 115 5.07 -7.58 6.78
C LEU A 115 3.58 -7.52 6.53
N CYS A 116 3.17 -7.34 5.29
CA CYS A 116 1.75 -7.26 5.01
C CYS A 116 1.04 -8.62 5.16
N GLU A 117 1.67 -9.75 4.84
CA GLU A 117 1.10 -11.08 5.13
C GLU A 117 0.87 -11.27 6.63
N ARG A 118 1.74 -10.74 7.50
CA ARG A 118 1.50 -10.73 8.96
C ARG A 118 0.28 -9.90 9.35
N VAL A 119 0.04 -8.77 8.67
CA VAL A 119 -1.16 -7.94 8.89
C VAL A 119 -2.41 -8.71 8.48
N GLU A 120 -2.36 -9.37 7.33
CA GLU A 120 -3.46 -10.16 6.76
C GLU A 120 -3.78 -11.37 7.64
N ALA A 121 -2.76 -12.02 8.23
CA ALA A 121 -2.92 -13.14 9.15
C ALA A 121 -3.32 -12.73 10.58
N HIS A 122 -3.30 -11.45 10.92
CA HIS A 122 -3.61 -10.99 12.28
C HIS A 122 -5.07 -11.34 12.65
N PRO A 123 -5.35 -11.99 13.80
CA PRO A 123 -6.68 -12.55 14.11
C PRO A 123 -7.85 -11.57 14.00
N LYS A 124 -7.61 -10.29 14.35
CA LYS A 124 -8.61 -9.23 14.26
C LYS A 124 -9.00 -8.88 12.81
N TYR A 125 -8.10 -9.05 11.86
CA TYR A 125 -8.25 -8.56 10.48
C TYR A 125 -8.36 -9.69 9.45
N ALA A 126 -7.85 -10.88 9.75
CA ALA A 126 -7.93 -12.04 8.86
C ALA A 126 -9.34 -12.33 8.31
N PRO A 127 -10.45 -12.23 9.09
CA PRO A 127 -11.79 -12.41 8.53
C PRO A 127 -12.17 -11.38 7.45
N ILE A 128 -11.64 -10.16 7.55
CA ILE A 128 -11.87 -9.10 6.57
C ILE A 128 -11.10 -9.43 5.28
N PHE A 129 -9.82 -9.79 5.39
CA PHE A 129 -9.02 -10.16 4.22
C PHE A 129 -9.57 -11.40 3.52
N ALA A 130 -9.93 -12.45 4.25
CA ALA A 130 -10.53 -13.66 3.69
C ALA A 130 -11.84 -13.38 2.92
N ARG A 131 -12.63 -12.39 3.36
CA ARG A 131 -13.86 -11.98 2.67
C ARG A 131 -13.60 -11.27 1.35
N HIS A 132 -12.54 -10.46 1.26
CA HIS A 132 -12.29 -9.57 0.11
C HIS A 132 -11.24 -10.11 -0.86
N TRP A 133 -10.36 -10.99 -0.41
CA TRP A 133 -9.35 -11.70 -1.19
C TRP A 133 -9.34 -13.19 -0.80
N PRO A 134 -10.37 -13.96 -1.21
CA PRO A 134 -10.38 -15.41 -1.00
C PRO A 134 -9.21 -16.06 -1.75
N ALA A 135 -8.74 -17.19 -1.21
CA ALA A 135 -7.69 -18.01 -1.82
C ALA A 135 -8.09 -18.61 -3.17
#